data_AF-A0A8H6WZ38-F1
#
_entry.id   AF-A0A8H6WZ38-F1
#
_cell.length_a   1.000
_cell.length_b   1.000
_cell.length_c   1.000
_cell.angle_alpha   90.00
_cell.angle_beta   90.00
_cell.angle_gamma   90.00
#
_symmetry.space_group_name_H-M   'P 1'
#
loop_
_entity.id
_entity.type
_entity.pdbx_description
1 polymer ?
#
loop_
_entity_poly.entity_id
_entity_poly.type
_entity_poly.pdbx_seq_one_letter_code
_entity_poly.pdbx_strand_id
1 'polypeptide(L)'
;MQRITFAGSYFSDDAMTWYGTILTDLEQPEPRLPFSTNWPAFVDELVAHFGVQDPERDASAQLEKLQMSDDSTVARYKLKFDLLAMKVDYNDAALADRFYRGLPQRIHAVHPVFHVSQLEPYPPDEFSGRVTEPPPPVEVDGMMEQEVERILDSKIDARYKRSPKLRYYVKWTGMEGTDEETTWEPATFLRHSADLVRDFHTLNPTRPGSFTMFEQTLADFPDS
;
A
#
# COMPACT_ATOMS: atom_id res chain seq x y z
N MET A 1 -23.07 -4.07 26.12
CA MET A 1 -23.39 -2.64 26.24
C MET A 1 -22.20 -1.73 25.92
N GLN A 2 -21.05 -1.79 26.62
CA GLN A 2 -19.95 -0.81 26.43
C GLN A 2 -19.32 -0.73 25.02
N ARG A 3 -19.30 -1.81 24.23
CA ARG A 3 -18.66 -1.84 22.91
C ARG A 3 -19.44 -1.09 21.83
N ILE A 4 -20.78 -1.19 21.86
CA ILE A 4 -21.67 -0.51 20.91
C ILE A 4 -21.65 0.99 21.20
N THR A 5 -21.74 1.36 22.49
CA THR A 5 -21.63 2.76 22.94
C THR A 5 -20.31 3.41 22.53
N PHE A 6 -19.22 2.64 22.57
CA PHE A 6 -17.88 3.08 22.17
C PHE A 6 -17.74 3.20 20.64
N ALA A 7 -18.31 2.28 19.86
CA ALA A 7 -18.25 2.34 18.39
C ALA A 7 -18.84 3.66 17.85
N GLY A 8 -19.85 4.20 18.51
CA GLY A 8 -20.42 5.50 18.19
C GLY A 8 -19.44 6.67 18.14
N SER A 9 -18.35 6.64 18.90
CA SER A 9 -17.36 7.73 18.88
C SER A 9 -16.54 7.79 17.60
N TYR A 10 -16.59 6.75 16.77
CA TYR A 10 -15.87 6.65 15.50
C TYR A 10 -16.74 6.98 14.28
N PHE A 11 -18.06 7.14 14.46
CA PHE A 11 -18.95 7.47 13.35
C PHE A 11 -19.00 8.97 13.09
N SER A 12 -19.16 9.34 11.83
CA SER A 12 -19.42 10.71 11.39
C SER A 12 -20.62 10.75 10.44
N ASP A 13 -21.18 11.94 10.25
CA ASP A 13 -22.18 12.23 9.21
C ASP A 13 -23.39 11.26 9.21
N ASP A 14 -23.65 10.58 8.09
CA ASP A 14 -24.76 9.65 7.91
C ASP A 14 -24.68 8.45 8.86
N ALA A 15 -23.47 7.98 9.20
CA ALA A 15 -23.26 6.89 10.15
C ALA A 15 -23.58 7.32 11.59
N MET A 16 -23.30 8.58 11.96
CA MET A 16 -23.67 9.14 13.26
C MET A 16 -25.18 9.33 13.37
N THR A 17 -25.82 9.78 12.30
CA THR A 17 -27.28 9.95 12.24
C THR A 17 -27.99 8.61 12.41
N TRP A 18 -27.51 7.57 11.72
CA TRP A 18 -27.99 6.21 11.88
C TRP A 18 -27.77 5.69 13.31
N TYR A 19 -26.57 5.89 13.87
CA TYR A 19 -26.27 5.46 15.24
C TYR A 19 -27.09 6.17 16.31
N GLY A 20 -27.49 7.43 16.09
CA GLY A 20 -28.44 8.14 16.95
C GLY A 20 -29.79 7.43 17.07
N THR A 21 -30.25 6.76 16.00
CA THR A 21 -31.48 5.95 16.04
C THR A 21 -31.34 4.71 16.94
N ILE A 22 -30.13 4.14 17.00
CA ILE A 22 -29.79 2.98 17.86
C ILE A 22 -29.73 3.41 19.32
N LEU A 23 -29.12 4.57 19.61
CA LEU A 23 -29.09 5.12 20.97
C LEU A 23 -30.48 5.44 21.51
N THR A 24 -31.36 5.98 20.66
CA THR A 24 -32.75 6.29 21.06
C THR A 24 -33.56 5.02 21.35
N ASP A 25 -33.29 3.92 20.64
CA ASP A 25 -33.91 2.61 20.91
C ASP A 25 -33.36 1.95 22.18
N LEU A 26 -32.07 2.14 22.48
CA LEU A 26 -31.43 1.65 23.70
C LEU A 26 -31.94 2.32 24.99
N GLU A 27 -32.51 3.51 24.88
CA GLU A 27 -33.16 4.22 26.00
C GLU A 27 -34.56 3.67 26.33
N GLN A 28 -35.12 2.79 25.48
CA GLN A 28 -36.42 2.17 25.73
C GLN A 28 -36.29 1.02 26.77
N PRO A 29 -37.31 0.81 27.62
CA PRO A 29 -37.32 -0.26 28.62
C PRO A 29 -37.29 -1.67 28.00
N GLU A 30 -37.75 -1.81 26.75
CA GLU A 30 -37.53 -2.99 25.91
C GLU A 30 -36.98 -2.52 24.55
N PRO A 31 -35.67 -2.70 24.28
CA PRO A 31 -35.07 -2.34 23.01
C PRO A 31 -35.73 -3.14 21.88
N ARG A 32 -36.15 -2.45 20.82
CA ARG A 32 -36.86 -3.09 19.69
C ARG A 32 -35.88 -3.67 18.69
N LEU A 33 -34.64 -3.17 18.67
CA LEU A 33 -33.59 -3.61 17.77
C LEU A 33 -32.80 -4.76 18.41
N PRO A 34 -32.91 -6.00 17.89
CA PRO A 34 -32.24 -7.17 18.48
C PRO A 34 -30.71 -7.07 18.42
N PHE A 35 -30.16 -6.26 17.51
CA PHE A 35 -28.73 -6.03 17.36
C PHE A 35 -28.17 -4.96 18.30
N SER A 36 -29.02 -4.14 18.94
CA SER A 36 -28.58 -3.05 19.84
C SER A 36 -27.84 -3.54 21.10
N THR A 37 -28.04 -4.80 21.48
CA THR A 37 -27.40 -5.43 22.64
C THR A 37 -26.38 -6.51 22.28
N ASN A 38 -26.32 -6.91 21.00
CA ASN A 38 -25.48 -8.00 20.49
C ASN A 38 -24.45 -7.47 19.48
N TRP A 39 -23.17 -7.55 19.84
CA TRP A 39 -22.08 -6.99 19.04
C TRP A 39 -21.95 -7.62 17.64
N PRO A 40 -21.91 -8.95 17.47
CA PRO A 40 -21.97 -9.58 16.15
C PRO A 40 -23.11 -9.07 15.26
N ALA A 41 -24.34 -9.03 15.78
CA ALA A 41 -25.49 -8.58 15.01
C ALA A 41 -25.42 -7.07 14.68
N PHE A 42 -24.82 -6.26 15.56
CA PHE A 42 -24.57 -4.85 15.30
C PHE A 42 -23.56 -4.64 14.16
N VAL A 43 -22.50 -5.45 14.11
CA VAL A 43 -21.50 -5.40 13.05
C VAL A 43 -22.09 -5.86 11.72
N ASP A 44 -22.87 -6.95 11.71
CA ASP A 44 -23.56 -7.42 10.51
C ASP A 44 -24.45 -6.32 9.93
N GLU A 45 -25.18 -5.60 10.78
CA GLU A 45 -26.08 -4.53 10.32
C GLU A 45 -25.35 -3.25 9.91
N LEU A 46 -24.23 -2.94 10.58
CA LEU A 46 -23.33 -1.87 10.14
C LEU A 46 -22.76 -2.17 8.76
N VAL A 47 -22.35 -3.42 8.50
CA VAL A 47 -21.86 -3.87 7.20
C VAL A 47 -22.99 -3.96 6.18
N ALA A 48 -24.22 -4.31 6.56
CA ALA A 48 -25.36 -4.29 5.66
C ALA A 48 -25.73 -2.86 5.22
N HIS A 49 -25.66 -1.90 6.15
CA HIS A 49 -26.10 -0.52 5.92
C HIS A 49 -25.00 0.40 5.35
N PHE A 50 -23.72 0.14 5.68
CA PHE A 50 -22.58 0.96 5.25
C PHE A 50 -21.44 0.16 4.60
N GLY A 51 -21.50 -1.17 4.64
CA GLY A 51 -20.58 -1.99 3.86
C GLY A 51 -20.84 -1.81 2.36
N VAL A 52 -19.84 -2.14 1.57
CA VAL A 52 -19.91 -2.07 0.12
C VAL A 52 -20.97 -3.06 -0.36
N GLN A 53 -22.15 -2.56 -0.73
CA GLN A 53 -23.32 -3.35 -1.17
C GLN A 53 -23.01 -4.29 -2.34
N ASP A 54 -21.97 -3.97 -3.12
CA ASP A 54 -21.50 -4.74 -4.25
C ASP A 54 -19.96 -4.66 -4.33
N PRO A 55 -19.24 -5.58 -3.64
CA PRO A 55 -17.78 -5.56 -3.57
C PRO A 55 -17.12 -5.76 -4.94
N GLU A 56 -17.82 -6.43 -5.87
CA GLU A 56 -17.37 -6.62 -7.24
C GLU A 56 -17.48 -5.31 -8.04
N ARG A 57 -18.60 -4.60 -7.94
CA ARG A 57 -18.79 -3.31 -8.62
C ARG A 57 -17.82 -2.25 -8.12
N ASP A 58 -17.52 -2.24 -6.83
CA ASP A 58 -16.50 -1.35 -6.28
C ASP A 58 -15.09 -1.74 -6.76
N ALA A 59 -14.72 -3.02 -6.72
CA ALA A 59 -13.44 -3.50 -7.25
C ALA A 59 -13.29 -3.18 -8.75
N SER A 60 -14.35 -3.34 -9.53
CA SER A 60 -14.43 -2.94 -10.93
C SER A 60 -14.21 -1.43 -11.11
N ALA A 61 -14.84 -0.60 -10.28
CA ALA A 61 -14.66 0.86 -10.32
C ALA A 61 -13.25 1.29 -9.90
N GLN A 62 -12.64 0.57 -8.96
CA GLN A 62 -11.25 0.79 -8.56
C GLN A 62 -10.27 0.38 -9.67
N LEU A 63 -10.51 -0.76 -10.35
CA LEU A 63 -9.73 -1.20 -11.52
C LEU A 63 -9.80 -0.18 -12.66
N GLU A 64 -10.98 0.40 -12.92
CA GLU A 64 -11.16 1.39 -13.98
C GLU A 64 -10.35 2.66 -13.73
N LYS A 65 -10.21 3.06 -12.46
CA LYS A 65 -9.47 4.26 -12.06
C LYS A 65 -8.00 4.00 -11.77
N LEU A 66 -7.56 2.75 -11.73
CA LEU A 66 -6.20 2.38 -11.34
C LEU A 66 -5.21 2.79 -12.43
N GLN A 67 -4.36 3.77 -12.12
CA GLN A 67 -3.24 4.19 -12.95
C GLN A 67 -1.93 4.08 -12.18
N MET A 68 -0.89 3.59 -12.85
CA MET A 68 0.46 3.59 -12.29
C MET A 68 1.04 5.00 -12.37
N SER A 69 1.45 5.53 -11.22
CA SER A 69 2.13 6.83 -11.15
C SER A 69 3.48 6.80 -11.86
N ASP A 70 3.95 7.96 -12.33
CA ASP A 70 5.23 8.10 -13.02
C ASP A 70 6.45 7.81 -12.14
N ASP A 71 6.29 7.92 -10.83
CA ASP A 71 7.30 7.69 -9.80
C ASP A 71 7.17 6.33 -9.10
N SER A 72 6.17 5.51 -9.45
CA SER A 72 5.93 4.19 -8.85
C SER A 72 6.55 3.05 -9.68
N THR A 73 6.87 1.95 -9.01
CA THR A 73 7.31 0.69 -9.65
C THR A 73 6.14 -0.08 -10.26
N VAL A 74 6.42 -0.86 -11.31
CA VAL A 74 5.44 -1.76 -11.96
C VAL A 74 4.96 -2.82 -11.00
N ALA A 75 5.84 -3.35 -10.14
CA ALA A 75 5.48 -4.34 -9.12
C ALA A 75 4.34 -3.85 -8.21
N ARG A 76 4.42 -2.60 -7.72
CA ARG A 76 3.39 -2.01 -6.84
C ARG A 76 2.05 -1.81 -7.57
N TYR A 77 2.09 -1.45 -8.84
CA TYR A 77 0.89 -1.36 -9.67
C TYR A 77 0.28 -2.74 -9.93
N LYS A 78 1.10 -3.71 -10.32
CA LYS A 78 0.69 -5.08 -10.59
C LYS A 78 0.02 -5.73 -9.39
N LEU A 79 0.59 -5.58 -8.19
CA LEU A 79 -0.01 -6.10 -6.97
C LEU A 79 -1.41 -5.50 -6.69
N LYS A 80 -1.57 -4.18 -6.83
CA LYS A 80 -2.89 -3.54 -6.67
C LYS A 80 -3.89 -4.01 -7.72
N PHE A 81 -3.42 -4.17 -8.96
CA PHE A 81 -4.22 -4.66 -10.06
C PHE A 81 -4.71 -6.09 -9.79
N ASP A 82 -3.79 -7.00 -9.44
CA ASP A 82 -4.09 -8.41 -9.16
C ASP A 82 -5.07 -8.56 -7.98
N LEU A 83 -4.87 -7.78 -6.90
CA LEU A 83 -5.77 -7.80 -5.73
C LEU A 83 -7.21 -7.40 -6.06
N LEU A 84 -7.40 -6.45 -6.98
CA LEU A 84 -8.74 -6.07 -7.43
C LEU A 84 -9.27 -7.04 -8.49
N ALA A 85 -8.41 -7.58 -9.35
CA ALA A 85 -8.75 -8.57 -10.35
C ALA A 85 -9.32 -9.86 -9.71
N MET A 86 -8.85 -10.24 -8.51
CA MET A 86 -9.40 -11.37 -7.76
C MET A 86 -10.86 -11.17 -7.30
N LYS A 87 -11.34 -9.93 -7.27
CA LYS A 87 -12.69 -9.57 -6.78
C LYS A 87 -13.71 -9.34 -7.90
N VAL A 88 -13.30 -9.48 -9.16
CA VAL A 88 -14.15 -9.26 -10.34
C VAL A 88 -14.18 -10.51 -11.21
N ASP A 89 -15.29 -10.75 -11.91
CA ASP A 89 -15.45 -11.90 -12.80
C ASP A 89 -14.84 -11.73 -14.22
N TYR A 90 -14.02 -10.70 -14.41
CA TYR A 90 -13.49 -10.34 -15.72
C TYR A 90 -12.63 -11.46 -16.32
N ASN A 91 -12.78 -11.69 -17.63
CA ASN A 91 -11.91 -12.61 -18.34
C ASN A 91 -10.49 -12.05 -18.53
N ASP A 92 -9.53 -12.93 -18.80
CA ASP A 92 -8.11 -12.60 -18.95
C ASP A 92 -7.86 -11.50 -20.00
N ALA A 93 -8.63 -11.49 -21.10
CA ALA A 93 -8.47 -10.51 -22.16
C ALA A 93 -8.88 -9.09 -21.71
N ALA A 94 -9.98 -8.99 -20.96
CA ALA A 94 -10.43 -7.74 -20.38
C ALA A 94 -9.45 -7.25 -19.32
N LEU A 95 -8.96 -8.13 -18.44
CA LEU A 95 -7.94 -7.79 -17.45
C LEU A 95 -6.64 -7.32 -18.11
N ALA A 96 -6.16 -8.01 -19.15
CA ALA A 96 -4.99 -7.60 -19.89
C ALA A 96 -5.14 -6.19 -20.49
N ASP A 97 -6.25 -5.92 -21.19
CA ASP A 97 -6.52 -4.58 -21.75
C ASP A 97 -6.54 -3.49 -20.66
N ARG A 98 -7.17 -3.76 -19.51
CA ARG A 98 -7.18 -2.83 -18.37
C ARG A 98 -5.79 -2.60 -17.79
N PHE A 99 -5.01 -3.66 -17.60
CA PHE A 99 -3.65 -3.58 -17.09
C PHE A 99 -2.77 -2.70 -17.97
N TYR A 100 -2.80 -2.90 -19.29
CA TYR A 100 -2.01 -2.09 -20.21
C TYR A 100 -2.47 -0.62 -20.23
N ARG A 101 -3.77 -0.33 -20.14
CA ARG A 101 -4.27 1.06 -20.10
C ARG A 101 -3.80 1.84 -18.88
N GLY A 102 -3.60 1.19 -17.74
CA GLY A 102 -3.12 1.83 -16.53
C GLY A 102 -1.61 2.05 -16.49
N LEU A 103 -0.85 1.52 -17.46
CA LEU A 103 0.60 1.71 -17.55
C LEU A 103 0.97 3.02 -18.29
N PRO A 104 1.98 3.76 -17.80
CA PRO A 104 2.57 4.91 -18.46
C PRO A 104 3.22 4.57 -19.80
N GLN A 105 3.18 5.52 -20.74
CA GLN A 105 3.69 5.36 -22.11
C GLN A 105 5.15 4.91 -22.19
N ARG A 106 5.98 5.25 -21.20
CA ARG A 106 7.40 4.80 -21.14
C ARG A 106 7.55 3.28 -21.06
N ILE A 107 6.56 2.56 -20.54
CA ILE A 107 6.59 1.11 -20.35
C ILE A 107 6.03 0.38 -21.57
N HIS A 108 5.05 0.99 -22.26
CA HIS A 108 4.55 0.50 -23.54
C HIS A 108 5.63 0.41 -24.63
N ALA A 109 6.72 1.18 -24.49
CA ALA A 109 7.84 1.19 -25.42
C ALA A 109 8.91 0.12 -25.14
N VAL A 110 8.72 -0.75 -24.14
CA VAL A 110 9.64 -1.87 -23.89
C VAL A 110 9.42 -2.91 -24.98
N HIS A 111 10.34 -2.98 -25.93
CA HIS A 111 10.31 -3.97 -26.99
C HIS A 111 10.76 -5.34 -26.44
N PRO A 112 10.13 -6.45 -26.86
CA PRO A 112 10.55 -7.81 -26.50
C PRO A 112 11.92 -8.22 -27.10
N VAL A 113 12.63 -7.26 -27.71
CA VAL A 113 13.99 -7.41 -28.22
C VAL A 113 14.91 -6.65 -27.27
N PHE A 114 15.38 -7.33 -26.24
CA PHE A 114 16.51 -6.85 -25.44
C PHE A 114 17.80 -7.45 -25.99
N HIS A 115 18.88 -6.66 -25.95
CA HIS A 115 20.17 -7.12 -26.43
C HIS A 115 20.72 -8.16 -25.45
N VAL A 116 21.29 -9.26 -25.97
CA VAL A 116 21.82 -10.38 -25.16
C VAL A 116 22.86 -9.92 -24.13
N SER A 117 23.48 -8.76 -24.32
CA SER A 117 24.40 -8.13 -23.36
C SER A 117 23.75 -7.63 -22.07
N GLN A 118 22.41 -7.56 -21.99
CA GLN A 118 21.69 -7.25 -20.75
C GLN A 118 21.38 -8.51 -19.93
N LEU A 119 21.62 -9.70 -20.49
CA LEU A 119 21.52 -10.95 -19.74
C LEU A 119 22.83 -11.18 -19.00
N GLU A 120 22.75 -11.39 -17.70
CA GLU A 120 23.87 -11.97 -16.97
C GLU A 120 24.02 -13.45 -17.37
N PRO A 121 25.26 -13.92 -17.64
CA PRO A 121 25.51 -15.33 -17.91
C PRO A 121 25.05 -16.17 -16.72
N TYR A 122 24.17 -17.14 -16.96
CA TYR A 122 23.73 -18.07 -15.93
C TYR A 122 24.95 -18.78 -15.31
N PRO A 123 25.19 -18.65 -13.99
CA PRO A 123 26.33 -19.32 -13.36
C PRO A 123 26.15 -20.83 -13.51
N PRO A 124 27.18 -21.56 -13.98
CA PRO A 124 27.11 -23.01 -14.07
C PRO A 124 26.87 -23.60 -12.69
N ASP A 125 25.94 -24.56 -12.61
CA ASP A 125 25.54 -25.23 -11.38
C ASP A 125 26.75 -25.94 -10.75
N GLU A 126 27.32 -25.35 -9.70
CA GLU A 126 28.48 -25.90 -8.98
C GLU A 126 28.13 -27.16 -8.15
N PHE A 127 26.83 -27.48 -8.00
CA PHE A 127 26.36 -28.61 -7.21
C PHE A 127 25.46 -29.52 -8.06
N SER A 128 26.06 -30.47 -8.76
CA SER A 128 25.37 -31.50 -9.52
C SER A 128 24.19 -32.12 -8.73
N GLY A 129 22.94 -31.85 -9.16
CA GLY A 129 21.74 -32.57 -8.70
C GLY A 129 20.66 -31.77 -7.98
N ARG A 130 20.75 -30.43 -7.87
CA ARG A 130 19.64 -29.63 -7.33
C ARG A 130 18.66 -29.21 -8.42
N VAL A 131 17.54 -29.92 -8.52
CA VAL A 131 16.32 -29.33 -9.10
C VAL A 131 15.75 -28.40 -8.04
N THR A 132 15.89 -27.08 -8.22
CA THR A 132 15.16 -26.14 -7.37
C THR A 132 13.71 -26.12 -7.83
N GLU A 133 12.79 -26.68 -7.04
CA GLU A 133 11.38 -26.40 -7.23
C GLU A 133 11.15 -24.89 -7.06
N PRO A 134 10.38 -24.24 -7.95
CA PRO A 134 10.08 -22.82 -7.79
C PRO A 134 9.43 -22.60 -6.42
N PRO A 135 9.86 -21.58 -5.65
CA PRO A 135 9.29 -21.34 -4.34
C PRO A 135 7.78 -21.11 -4.46
N PRO A 136 6.96 -21.67 -3.55
CA PRO A 136 5.51 -21.46 -3.58
C PRO A 136 5.19 -19.97 -3.46
N PRO A 137 4.14 -19.47 -4.15
CA PRO A 137 3.71 -18.09 -4.05
C PRO A 137 3.44 -17.72 -2.59
N VAL A 138 4.11 -16.70 -2.09
CA VAL A 138 3.88 -16.18 -0.75
C VAL A 138 2.61 -15.33 -0.78
N GLU A 139 1.53 -15.82 -0.18
CA GLU A 139 0.36 -15.00 0.14
C GLU A 139 0.69 -14.11 1.34
N VAL A 140 0.92 -12.82 1.12
CA VAL A 140 1.01 -11.82 2.20
C VAL A 140 -0.20 -10.90 2.13
N ASP A 141 -1.00 -11.02 3.18
CA ASP A 141 -2.22 -10.27 3.46
C ASP A 141 -1.90 -8.80 3.75
N GLY A 142 -2.30 -7.89 2.85
CA GLY A 142 -2.39 -6.44 3.12
C GLY A 142 -1.09 -5.63 2.99
N MET A 143 -0.87 -5.01 1.82
CA MET A 143 0.11 -3.93 1.54
C MET A 143 1.52 -4.12 2.14
N MET A 144 2.45 -4.76 1.41
CA MET A 144 3.87 -4.85 1.79
C MET A 144 4.47 -3.47 2.11
N GLU A 145 4.62 -3.18 3.40
CA GLU A 145 5.61 -2.27 3.95
C GLU A 145 6.94 -3.04 3.94
N GLN A 146 7.79 -2.75 2.97
CA GLN A 146 9.12 -3.36 2.92
C GLN A 146 9.97 -2.74 4.03
N GLU A 147 10.58 -3.59 4.84
CA GLU A 147 11.44 -3.17 5.94
C GLU A 147 12.74 -2.59 5.38
N VAL A 148 12.97 -1.31 5.67
CA VAL A 148 14.16 -0.59 5.28
C VAL A 148 15.31 -1.00 6.20
N GLU A 149 16.39 -1.56 5.63
CA GLU A 149 17.59 -1.89 6.40
C GLU A 149 18.34 -0.60 6.79
N ARG A 150 18.58 0.27 5.80
CA ARG A 150 19.29 1.54 6.00
C ARG A 150 19.12 2.50 4.84
N ILE A 151 19.32 3.79 5.13
CA ILE A 151 19.42 4.84 4.12
C ILE A 151 20.89 5.08 3.78
N LEU A 152 21.20 4.99 2.50
CA LEU A 152 22.56 5.11 1.96
C LEU A 152 22.87 6.52 1.47
N ASP A 153 21.89 7.19 0.86
CA ASP A 153 22.08 8.55 0.32
C ASP A 153 20.75 9.31 0.22
N SER A 154 20.82 10.62 0.00
CA SER A 154 19.69 11.45 -0.39
C SER A 154 20.08 12.42 -1.50
N LYS A 155 19.11 12.72 -2.38
CA LYS A 155 19.30 13.67 -3.47
C LYS A 155 18.03 14.44 -3.78
N ILE A 156 18.22 15.63 -4.35
CA ILE A 156 17.16 16.37 -5.00
C ILE A 156 17.15 15.98 -6.48
N ASP A 157 16.06 15.37 -6.93
CA ASP A 157 15.85 15.09 -8.35
C ASP A 157 15.39 16.37 -9.06
N ALA A 158 16.36 17.08 -9.64
CA ALA A 158 16.16 18.33 -10.35
C ALA A 158 15.62 18.15 -11.78
N ARG A 159 15.35 16.91 -12.23
CA ARG A 159 14.67 16.67 -13.53
C ARG A 159 13.33 17.42 -13.60
N TYR A 160 12.66 17.58 -12.46
CA TYR A 160 11.46 18.39 -12.32
C TYR A 160 11.80 19.82 -11.87
N LYS A 161 12.28 20.68 -12.78
CA LYS A 161 12.76 22.03 -12.47
C LYS A 161 11.79 22.91 -11.67
N ARG A 162 10.47 22.70 -11.82
CA ARG A 162 9.43 23.48 -11.11
C ARG A 162 9.04 22.89 -9.75
N SER A 163 9.38 21.63 -9.49
CA SER A 163 8.99 20.90 -8.29
C SER A 163 10.04 19.83 -7.96
N PRO A 164 11.27 20.24 -7.61
CA PRO A 164 12.34 19.31 -7.27
C PRO A 164 11.86 18.31 -6.21
N LYS A 165 12.08 17.02 -6.45
CA LYS A 165 11.61 15.94 -5.57
C LYS A 165 12.76 15.38 -4.75
N LEU A 166 12.59 15.34 -3.43
CA LEU A 166 13.53 14.66 -2.56
C LEU A 166 13.37 13.14 -2.70
N ARG A 167 14.49 12.46 -2.92
CA ARG A 167 14.58 11.00 -2.94
C ARG A 167 15.67 10.52 -1.99
N TYR A 168 15.45 9.34 -1.43
CA TYR A 168 16.39 8.61 -0.60
C TYR A 168 16.82 7.33 -1.32
N TYR A 169 18.10 6.99 -1.20
CA TYR A 169 18.63 5.72 -1.65
C TYR A 169 18.56 4.75 -0.49
N VAL A 170 17.72 3.73 -0.63
CA VAL A 170 17.30 2.82 0.42
C VAL A 170 17.93 1.47 0.15
N LYS A 171 18.49 0.84 1.19
CA LYS A 171 18.84 -0.57 1.19
C LYS A 171 17.71 -1.35 1.87
N TRP A 172 17.26 -2.42 1.24
CA TRP A 172 16.16 -3.26 1.73
C TRP A 172 16.67 -4.44 2.54
N THR A 173 15.94 -4.80 3.59
CA THR A 173 16.19 -6.04 4.31
C THR A 173 15.84 -7.25 3.44
N GLY A 174 16.65 -8.32 3.51
CA GLY A 174 16.34 -9.60 2.85
C GLY A 174 16.56 -9.66 1.33
N MET A 175 17.06 -8.59 0.70
CA MET A 175 17.32 -8.51 -0.75
C MET A 175 18.82 -8.56 -1.11
N GLU A 176 19.67 -9.03 -0.20
CA GLU A 176 21.13 -9.05 -0.36
C GLU A 176 21.57 -9.91 -1.54
N GLY A 177 22.34 -9.32 -2.47
CA GLY A 177 22.83 -10.00 -3.67
C GLY A 177 21.86 -9.97 -4.87
N THR A 178 20.83 -9.12 -4.85
CA THR A 178 19.91 -8.91 -5.97
C THR A 178 20.00 -7.49 -6.53
N ASP A 179 19.59 -7.29 -7.78
CA ASP A 179 19.51 -5.96 -8.41
C ASP A 179 18.50 -5.02 -7.72
N GLU A 180 17.63 -5.58 -6.87
CA GLU A 180 16.63 -4.86 -6.09
C GLU A 180 17.09 -4.58 -4.65
N GLU A 181 18.34 -4.92 -4.28
CA GLU A 181 18.89 -4.68 -2.94
C GLU A 181 18.84 -3.20 -2.55
N THR A 182 18.97 -2.30 -3.53
CA THR A 182 19.00 -0.85 -3.29
C THR A 182 18.23 -0.05 -4.34
N THR A 183 17.32 0.83 -3.92
CA THR A 183 16.50 1.65 -4.83
C THR A 183 16.34 3.10 -4.39
N TRP A 184 16.02 4.00 -5.33
CA TRP A 184 15.78 5.44 -5.06
C TRP A 184 14.30 5.74 -4.83
N GLU A 185 13.90 5.77 -3.57
CA GLU A 185 12.51 5.98 -3.15
C GLU A 185 12.17 7.45 -2.85
N PRO A 186 10.91 7.86 -3.05
CA PRO A 186 10.46 9.21 -2.68
C PRO A 186 10.43 9.38 -1.15
N ALA A 187 10.61 10.61 -0.66
CA ALA A 187 10.55 10.91 0.77
C ALA A 187 9.24 10.47 1.46
N THR A 188 8.12 10.45 0.72
CA THR A 188 6.82 9.94 1.20
C THR A 188 6.81 8.45 1.52
N PHE A 189 7.74 7.69 0.95
CA PHE A 189 7.83 6.25 1.19
C PHE A 189 8.33 5.95 2.60
N LEU A 190 9.24 6.78 3.11
CA LEU A 190 9.90 6.58 4.41
C LEU A 190 9.12 7.18 5.59
N ARG A 191 7.82 7.44 5.44
CA ARG A 191 6.97 7.99 6.51
C ARG A 191 6.98 7.12 7.76
N HIS A 192 7.01 5.80 7.59
CA HIS A 192 7.05 4.81 8.67
C HIS A 192 8.47 4.49 9.15
N SER A 193 9.49 5.15 8.57
CA SER A 193 10.91 4.94 8.89
C SER A 193 11.60 6.26 9.24
N ALA A 194 10.88 7.16 9.92
CA ALA A 194 11.35 8.49 10.28
C ALA A 194 12.64 8.45 11.12
N ASP A 195 12.80 7.44 11.97
CA ASP A 195 14.00 7.25 12.80
C ASP A 195 15.24 7.02 11.93
N LEU A 196 15.16 6.17 10.91
CA LEU A 196 16.27 5.92 9.98
C LEU A 196 16.64 7.16 9.17
N VAL A 197 15.65 7.97 8.80
CA VAL A 197 15.88 9.26 8.12
C VAL A 197 16.61 10.23 9.03
N ARG A 198 16.20 10.31 10.31
CA ARG A 198 16.87 11.15 11.31
C ARG A 198 18.31 10.71 11.54
N ASP A 199 18.55 9.41 11.70
CA ASP A 199 19.89 8.88 11.95
C ASP A 199 20.82 9.15 10.76
N PHE A 200 20.31 8.96 9.54
CA PHE A 200 21.05 9.29 8.33
C PHE A 200 21.46 10.77 8.28
N HIS A 201 20.55 11.71 8.55
CA HIS A 201 20.85 13.15 8.53
C HIS A 201 21.70 13.62 9.72
N THR A 202 21.63 12.94 10.85
CA THR A 202 22.54 13.17 11.98
C THR A 202 23.99 12.90 11.57
N LEU A 203 24.21 11.83 10.82
CA LEU A 203 25.52 11.45 10.28
C LEU A 203 25.91 12.24 9.02
N ASN A 204 24.92 12.75 8.27
CA ASN A 204 25.10 13.43 7.00
C ASN A 204 24.40 14.80 6.94
N PRO A 205 24.79 15.78 7.78
CA PRO A 205 24.06 17.04 7.94
C PRO A 205 24.05 17.93 6.69
N THR A 206 24.94 17.68 5.72
CA THR A 206 25.01 18.43 4.45
C THR A 206 24.16 17.83 3.33
N ARG A 207 23.58 16.63 3.55
CA ARG A 207 22.74 15.96 2.56
C ARG A 207 21.34 16.56 2.54
N PRO A 208 20.69 16.61 1.36
CA PRO A 208 19.37 17.22 1.27
C PRO A 208 18.33 16.40 2.06
N GLY A 209 17.61 17.05 2.96
CA GLY A 209 16.58 16.45 3.80
C GLY A 209 15.29 17.27 3.80
N SER A 210 14.16 16.62 4.12
CA SER A 210 12.89 17.33 4.30
C SER A 210 12.67 17.54 5.79
N PHE A 211 13.03 18.72 6.28
CA PHE A 211 12.84 19.09 7.68
C PHE A 211 11.35 19.11 8.08
N THR A 212 10.46 19.52 7.15
CA THR A 212 9.02 19.68 7.39
C THR A 212 8.20 18.39 7.38
N MET A 213 8.69 17.29 6.81
CA MET A 213 7.89 16.07 6.62
C MET A 213 8.00 15.07 7.78
N PHE A 214 9.04 15.19 8.61
CA PHE A 214 9.33 14.25 9.70
C PHE A 214 9.13 14.85 11.10
N GLU A 215 8.83 16.15 11.23
CA GLU A 215 8.44 16.77 12.50
C GLU A 215 6.96 16.58 12.87
N GLN A 216 6.09 16.20 11.92
CA GLN A 216 4.64 16.03 12.19
C GLN A 216 4.28 14.75 12.95
N THR A 217 5.20 13.77 13.04
CA THR A 217 4.97 12.49 13.73
C THR A 217 5.18 12.53 15.25
N LEU A 218 5.69 13.65 15.79
CA LEU A 218 5.89 13.85 17.23
C LEU A 218 4.75 14.64 17.91
N ALA A 219 3.75 15.10 17.15
CA ALA A 219 2.62 15.86 17.69
C ALA A 219 1.39 14.99 18.06
N ASP A 220 1.34 13.73 17.62
CA ASP A 220 0.18 12.84 17.80
C ASP A 220 0.34 11.77 18.90
N PHE A 221 1.43 11.79 19.67
CA PHE A 221 1.56 10.99 20.89
C PHE A 221 1.69 11.91 22.10
N PRO A 222 0.61 12.13 22.89
CA PRO A 222 0.75 12.73 24.20
C PRO A 222 1.48 11.73 25.12
N ASP A 223 2.62 12.17 25.63
CA ASP A 223 3.35 11.52 26.73
C ASP A 223 2.38 11.11 27.84
N SER A 224 2.45 9.84 28.25
CA SER A 224 1.78 9.31 29.45
C SER A 224 2.70 9.49 30.67
#